data_AF-A0A7L4PDL2-F1
#
_entry.id   AF-A0A7L4PDL2-F1
#
_cell.length_a   1.000
_cell.length_b   1.000
_cell.length_c   1.000
_cell.angle_alpha   90.00
_cell.angle_beta   90.00
_cell.angle_gamma   90.00
#
_symmetry.space_group_name_H-M   'P 1'
#
loop_
_entity.id
_entity.type
_entity.pdbx_description
1 polymer ?
#
loop_
_entity_poly.entity_id
_entity_poly.type
_entity_poly.pdbx_seq_one_letter_code
_entity_poly.pdbx_strand_id
1 'polypeptide(L)'
;MPNEKEAEYESPEDTPGFAWRVSLTIIVFFALTAFLVVWLFFYANAFTLYQNLAVLLAAILIFLGIMGSAWAHWGIKYGKKFEKC
;
A
#
# COMPACT_ATOMS: atom_id res chain seq x y z
N MET A 1 6.74 32.94 -32.35
CA MET A 1 6.19 33.02 -30.98
C MET A 1 5.47 31.72 -30.73
N PRO A 2 5.90 30.88 -29.79
CA PRO A 2 5.20 29.64 -29.47
C PRO A 2 3.78 29.98 -29.00
N ASN A 3 2.81 29.20 -29.46
CA ASN A 3 1.39 29.37 -29.22
C ASN A 3 1.07 29.19 -27.72
N GLU A 4 0.37 30.15 -27.12
CA GLU A 4 -0.07 30.13 -25.71
C GLU A 4 -0.82 28.85 -25.34
N LYS A 5 -1.45 28.18 -26.32
CA LYS A 5 -2.17 26.91 -26.12
C LYS A 5 -1.26 25.70 -25.90
N GLU A 6 0.03 25.80 -26.23
CA GLU A 6 1.00 24.72 -25.99
C GLU A 6 1.74 24.89 -24.66
N ALA A 7 1.64 26.07 -24.03
CA ALA A 7 2.17 26.33 -22.69
C ALA A 7 1.25 25.86 -21.54
N GLU A 8 0.00 25.47 -21.85
CA GLU A 8 -1.01 25.09 -20.84
C GLU A 8 -1.40 23.60 -20.87
N TYR A 9 -0.78 22.76 -21.71
CA TYR A 9 -1.04 21.31 -21.71
C TYR A 9 0.22 20.47 -21.49
N GLU A 10 1.06 20.87 -20.55
CA GLU A 10 1.82 19.87 -19.80
C GLU A 10 0.84 19.24 -18.81
N SER A 11 0.11 18.20 -19.26
CA SER A 11 -0.71 17.40 -18.34
C SER A 11 0.20 16.98 -17.18
N PRO A 12 -0.20 17.17 -15.90
CA PRO A 12 0.64 16.83 -14.77
C PRO A 12 1.19 15.44 -15.00
N GLU A 13 2.53 15.34 -15.08
CA GLU A 13 3.24 14.13 -15.50
C GLU A 13 2.57 12.90 -14.88
N ASP A 14 1.78 12.18 -15.68
CA ASP A 14 0.95 11.08 -15.21
C ASP A 14 1.92 10.04 -14.67
N THR A 15 2.07 9.93 -13.34
CA THR A 15 2.94 8.92 -12.73
C THR A 15 2.16 7.60 -12.75
N PRO A 16 2.35 6.76 -13.78
CA PRO A 16 1.43 5.66 -14.02
C PRO A 16 1.54 4.70 -12.84
N GLY A 17 0.39 4.43 -12.23
CA GLY A 17 0.27 3.47 -11.13
C GLY A 17 0.29 4.05 -9.72
N PHE A 18 0.36 5.38 -9.49
CA PHE A 18 0.27 5.93 -8.13
C PHE A 18 -1.13 5.77 -7.51
N ALA A 19 -2.19 6.12 -8.26
CA ALA A 19 -3.58 6.13 -7.76
C ALA A 19 -4.09 4.76 -7.27
N TRP A 20 -3.81 3.68 -8.01
CA TRP A 20 -4.28 2.34 -7.61
C TRP A 20 -3.53 1.81 -6.38
N ARG A 21 -2.25 2.17 -6.21
CA ARG A 21 -1.45 1.79 -5.03
C ARG A 21 -2.00 2.44 -3.78
N VAL A 22 -2.33 3.73 -3.85
CA VAL A 22 -2.98 4.46 -2.74
C VAL A 22 -4.34 3.83 -2.42
N SER A 23 -5.12 3.48 -3.44
CA SER A 23 -6.41 2.80 -3.23
C SER A 23 -6.22 1.43 -2.56
N LEU A 24 -5.23 0.65 -2.99
CA LEU A 24 -4.87 -0.61 -2.35
C LEU A 24 -4.46 -0.43 -0.89
N THR A 25 -3.60 0.55 -0.57
CA THR A 25 -3.11 0.71 0.80
C THR A 25 -4.27 0.99 1.76
N ILE A 26 -5.23 1.82 1.34
CA ILE A 26 -6.45 2.12 2.09
C ILE A 26 -7.27 0.84 2.30
N ILE A 27 -7.57 0.09 1.23
CA ILE A 27 -8.37 -1.14 1.30
C ILE A 27 -7.71 -2.18 2.22
N VAL A 28 -6.40 -2.40 2.05
CA VAL A 28 -5.64 -3.40 2.80
C VAL A 28 -5.56 -3.02 4.28
N PHE A 29 -5.44 -1.73 4.60
CA PHE A 29 -5.48 -1.24 5.97
C PHE A 29 -6.84 -1.54 6.63
N PHE A 30 -7.95 -1.15 5.98
CA PHE A 30 -9.28 -1.43 6.51
C PHE A 30 -9.59 -2.92 6.62
N ALA A 31 -9.14 -3.73 5.65
CA ALA A 31 -9.27 -5.18 5.70
C ALA A 31 -8.52 -5.79 6.89
N LEU A 32 -7.29 -5.34 7.15
CA LEU A 32 -6.51 -5.76 8.31
C LEU A 32 -7.20 -5.35 9.63
N THR A 33 -7.68 -4.11 9.73
CA THR A 33 -8.39 -3.63 10.92
C THR A 33 -9.67 -4.42 11.17
N ALA A 34 -10.48 -4.64 10.13
CA ALA A 34 -11.71 -5.43 10.24
C ALA A 34 -11.40 -6.88 10.67
N PHE A 35 -10.37 -7.50 10.09
CA PHE A 35 -9.89 -8.82 10.49
C PHE A 35 -9.50 -8.85 11.98
N LEU A 36 -8.73 -7.87 12.46
CA LEU A 36 -8.32 -7.81 13.87
C LEU A 36 -9.49 -7.65 14.82
N VAL A 37 -10.48 -6.82 14.47
CA VAL A 37 -11.72 -6.67 15.25
C VAL A 37 -12.45 -8.00 15.34
N VAL A 38 -12.67 -8.67 14.21
CA VAL A 38 -13.35 -9.98 14.19
C VAL A 38 -12.55 -11.01 14.99
N TRP A 39 -11.23 -11.05 14.81
CA TRP A 39 -10.36 -11.99 15.53
C TRP A 39 -10.42 -11.81 17.04
N LEU A 40 -10.22 -10.57 17.52
CA LEU A 40 -10.14 -10.28 18.96
C LEU A 40 -11.47 -10.50 19.68
N PHE A 41 -12.60 -10.17 19.06
CA PHE A 41 -13.91 -10.30 19.71
C PHE A 41 -14.49 -11.71 19.63
N PHE A 42 -14.30 -12.42 18.53
CA PHE A 42 -14.99 -13.69 18.29
C PHE A 42 -14.10 -14.92 18.49
N TYR A 43 -12.80 -14.81 18.25
CA TYR A 43 -11.90 -15.98 18.22
C TYR A 43 -10.87 -15.98 19.34
N ALA A 44 -10.36 -14.82 19.77
CA ALA A 44 -9.19 -14.75 20.65
C ALA A 44 -9.36 -15.44 22.01
N ASN A 45 -10.60 -15.53 22.53
CA ASN A 45 -10.87 -16.19 23.82
C ASN A 45 -10.65 -17.72 23.77
N ALA A 46 -10.70 -18.33 22.58
CA ALA A 46 -10.45 -19.76 22.41
C ALA A 46 -8.95 -20.12 22.35
N PHE A 47 -8.07 -19.12 22.28
CA PHE A 47 -6.64 -19.30 22.08
C PHE A 47 -5.83 -18.80 23.28
N THR A 48 -4.65 -19.39 23.49
CA THR A 48 -3.71 -18.87 24.49
C THR A 48 -3.14 -17.53 24.04
N LEU A 49 -2.56 -16.77 24.98
CA LEU A 49 -1.92 -15.49 24.68
C LEU A 49 -0.90 -15.61 23.53
N TYR A 50 -0.02 -16.61 23.58
CA TYR A 50 1.00 -16.82 22.54
C TYR A 50 0.41 -17.11 21.16
N GLN A 51 -0.70 -17.86 21.10
CA GLN A 51 -1.39 -18.15 19.84
C GLN A 51 -2.01 -16.88 19.24
N ASN A 52 -2.61 -16.02 20.07
CA ASN A 52 -3.12 -14.73 19.61
C ASN A 52 -2.01 -13.81 19.10
N LEU A 53 -0.85 -13.78 19.77
CA LEU A 53 0.32 -13.04 19.28
C LEU A 53 0.81 -13.60 17.93
N ALA A 54 0.85 -14.92 17.76
CA ALA A 54 1.26 -15.54 16.52
C ALA A 54 0.36 -15.11 15.35
N VAL A 55 -0.96 -15.05 15.57
CA VAL A 55 -1.92 -14.59 14.55
C VAL A 55 -1.78 -13.10 14.26
N LEU A 56 -1.57 -12.28 15.27
CA LEU A 56 -1.27 -10.85 15.07
C LEU A 56 -0.02 -10.64 14.22
N LEU A 57 1.07 -11.36 14.53
CA LEU A 57 2.32 -11.30 13.77
C LEU A 57 2.12 -11.79 12.33
N ALA A 58 1.38 -12.88 12.13
CA ALA A 58 1.06 -13.37 10.80
C ALA A 58 0.27 -12.35 9.98
N ALA A 59 -0.71 -11.68 10.58
CA ALA A 59 -1.51 -10.65 9.92
C ALA A 59 -0.66 -9.44 9.50
N ILE A 60 0.28 -9.01 10.36
CA ILE A 60 1.24 -7.95 10.05
C ILE A 60 2.17 -8.37 8.92
N LEU A 61 2.68 -9.61 8.92
CA LEU A 61 3.53 -10.11 7.84
C LEU A 61 2.82 -10.11 6.49
N ILE A 62 1.54 -10.52 6.46
CA ILE A 62 0.71 -10.46 5.24
C ILE A 62 0.57 -9.01 4.77
N PHE A 63 0.25 -8.09 5.69
CA PHE A 63 0.14 -6.66 5.38
C PHE A 63 1.44 -6.11 4.77
N LEU A 64 2.57 -6.38 5.41
CA LEU A 64 3.89 -5.96 4.91
C LEU A 64 4.24 -6.61 3.57
N GLY A 65 3.87 -7.87 3.34
CA GLY A 65 4.08 -8.55 2.05
C GLY A 65 3.29 -7.91 0.91
N ILE A 66 2.01 -7.57 1.15
CA ILE A 66 1.16 -6.90 0.16
C ILE A 66 1.67 -5.48 -0.12
N MET A 67 1.95 -4.72 0.93
CA MET A 67 2.45 -3.34 0.79
C MET A 67 3.83 -3.30 0.15
N GLY A 68 4.74 -4.16 0.61
CA GLY A 68 6.09 -4.29 0.08
C GLY A 68 6.07 -4.67 -1.40
N SER A 69 5.32 -5.70 -1.79
CA SER A 69 5.23 -6.12 -3.20
C SER A 69 4.57 -5.06 -4.08
N ALA A 70 3.52 -4.39 -3.59
CA ALA A 70 2.89 -3.30 -4.29
C ALA A 70 3.93 -2.23 -4.63
N TRP A 71 4.67 -1.72 -3.63
CA TRP A 71 5.58 -0.57 -3.78
C TRP A 71 6.99 -0.89 -4.30
N ALA A 72 7.57 -2.05 -3.97
CA ALA A 72 8.95 -2.40 -4.31
C ALA A 72 9.22 -2.39 -5.82
N HIS A 73 8.32 -2.95 -6.63
CA HIS A 73 8.51 -3.00 -8.08
C HIS A 73 8.60 -1.61 -8.72
N TRP A 74 7.78 -0.66 -8.26
CA TRP A 74 7.77 0.71 -8.78
C TRP A 74 8.93 1.53 -8.23
N GLY A 75 9.24 1.40 -6.94
CA GLY A 75 10.40 2.08 -6.34
C GLY A 75 11.70 1.74 -7.06
N ILE A 76 11.89 0.46 -7.44
CA ILE A 76 13.07 0.03 -8.20
C ILE A 76 13.06 0.58 -9.63
N LYS A 77 11.89 0.60 -10.30
CA LYS A 77 11.75 1.03 -11.70
C LYS A 77 11.89 2.54 -11.88
N TYR A 78 11.28 3.32 -10.99
CA TYR A 78 11.24 4.80 -11.08
C TYR A 78 12.26 5.50 -10.19
N GLY A 79 12.83 4.82 -9.18
CA GLY A 79 13.88 5.39 -8.32
C GLY A 79 15.13 5.84 -9.10
N LYS A 80 15.48 5.15 -10.19
CA LYS A 80 16.59 5.54 -11.08
C LYS A 80 16.32 6.83 -11.89
N LYS A 81 15.06 7.24 -12.02
CA LYS A 81 14.67 8.47 -12.75
C LYS A 81 14.98 9.72 -11.91
N PHE A 82 14.90 9.61 -10.57
CA PHE A 82 15.16 10.70 -9.64
C PHE A 82 16.65 10.86 -9.24
N GLU A 83 17.51 9.89 -9.60
CA GLU A 83 18.97 9.97 -9.36
C GLU A 83 19.68 10.89 -10.37
N LYS A 84 19.04 11.24 -11.49
CA LYS A 84 19.61 12.06 -12.56
C LYS A 84 19.21 13.54 -12.51
N CYS A 85 18.62 14.01 -11.40
CA CYS A 85 18.29 15.40 -11.15
C CYS A 85 19.30 16.05 -10.20
#